data_AF-A0A7X5Q3N6-F1
#
_entry.id   AF-A0A7X5Q3N6-F1
#
_cell.length_a   1.000
_cell.length_b   1.000
_cell.length_c   1.000
_cell.angle_alpha   90.00
_cell.angle_beta   90.00
_cell.angle_gamma   90.00
#
_symmetry.space_group_name_H-M   'P 1'
#
loop_
_entity.id
_entity.type
_entity.pdbx_description
1 polymer ?
#
loop_
_entity_poly.entity_id
_entity_poly.type
_entity_poly.pdbx_seq_one_letter_code
_entity_poly.pdbx_strand_id
1 'polypeptide(L)' 'MDQSKEEELTRRISKLESINDQLTAELSFLDQLLKEVGFEEGLITLKFAAIELLEQDREEEV' A
#
# COMPACT_ATOMS: atom_id res chain seq x y z
N MET A 1 0.75 20.71 33.30
CA MET A 1 0.42 19.89 32.12
C MET A 1 1.58 18.93 31.93
N ASP A 2 1.29 17.64 31.81
CA ASP A 2 2.31 16.57 31.88
C ASP A 2 3.10 16.50 30.57
N GLN A 3 4.23 17.22 30.52
CA GLN A 3 5.12 17.32 29.37
C GLN A 3 5.62 15.95 28.88
N SER A 4 5.70 14.96 29.78
CA SER A 4 6.12 13.59 29.44
C SER A 4 5.19 12.91 28.42
N LYS A 5 3.89 13.18 28.51
CA LYS A 5 2.89 12.53 27.64
C LYS A 5 2.89 13.14 26.25
N GLU A 6 3.14 14.45 26.16
CA GLU A 6 3.26 15.17 24.89
C GLU A 6 4.52 14.72 24.13
N GLU A 7 5.64 14.54 24.83
CA GLU A 7 6.88 14.01 24.24
C GLU A 7 6.75 12.56 23.77
N GLU A 8 6.01 11.71 24.49
CA GLU A 8 5.73 10.34 24.08
C GLU A 8 4.89 10.30 22.81
N LEU A 9 3.82 11.09 22.76
CA LEU A 9 2.96 11.20 21.59
C LEU A 9 3.74 11.73 20.38
N THR A 10 4.58 12.73 20.58
CA THR A 10 5.44 13.30 19.51
C THR A 10 6.40 12.25 18.97
N ARG A 11 7.08 11.49 19.84
CA ARG A 11 7.95 10.38 19.41
C ARG A 11 7.20 9.32 18.61
N ARG A 12 5.97 9.02 19.01
CA ARG A 12 5.14 8.02 18.32
C ARG A 12 4.68 8.53 16.95
N ILE A 13 4.33 9.81 16.84
CA ILE A 13 4.01 10.46 15.57
C ILE A 13 5.21 10.39 14.63
N SER A 14 6.40 10.82 15.06
CA SER A 14 7.61 10.78 14.21
C SER A 14 7.95 9.36 13.74
N LYS A 15 7.73 8.36 14.59
CA LYS A 15 7.90 6.95 14.18
C LYS A 15 6.89 6.54 13.11
N LEU A 16 5.62 6.93 13.27
CA LEU A 16 4.57 6.63 12.30
C LEU A 16 4.80 7.36 10.97
N GLU A 17 5.25 8.61 11.01
CA GLU A 17 5.64 9.38 9.82
C GLU A 17 6.76 8.68 9.05
N SER A 18 7.83 8.28 9.74
CA SER A 18 8.93 7.55 9.10
C SER A 18 8.48 6.22 8.46
N ILE A 19 7.57 5.48 9.11
CA ILE A 19 7.02 4.24 8.55
C ILE A 19 6.16 4.56 7.32
N ASN A 20 5.34 5.60 7.39
CA ASN A 20 4.48 6.01 6.28
C ASN A 20 5.30 6.45 5.05
N ASP A 21 6.34 7.25 5.27
CA ASP A 21 7.24 7.70 4.21
C ASP A 21 7.90 6.50 3.51
N GLN A 22 8.38 5.52 4.29
CA GLN A 22 8.96 4.29 3.74
C GLN A 22 7.93 3.50 2.92
N LEU A 23 6.75 3.24 3.48
CA LEU A 23 5.68 2.49 2.80
C LEU A 23 5.24 3.18 1.51
N THR A 24 5.15 4.51 1.51
CA THR A 24 4.77 5.29 0.34
C THR A 24 5.83 5.20 -0.75
N ALA A 25 7.12 5.26 -0.38
CA ALA A 25 8.22 5.08 -1.32
C ALA A 25 8.22 3.67 -1.94
N GLU A 26 8.05 2.63 -1.12
CA GLU A 26 7.97 1.24 -1.58
C GLU A 26 6.78 1.00 -2.51
N LEU A 27 5.60 1.53 -2.17
CA LEU A 27 4.41 1.45 -3.02
C LEU A 27 4.60 2.15 -4.36
N SER A 28 5.22 3.32 -4.36
CA SER A 28 5.51 4.08 -5.58
C SER A 28 6.50 3.34 -6.48
N PHE A 29 7.51 2.72 -5.89
CA PHE A 29 8.46 1.89 -6.62
C PHE A 29 7.79 0.66 -7.23
N LEU A 30 6.92 -0.02 -6.46
CA LEU A 30 6.16 -1.17 -6.94
C LEU A 30 5.21 -0.78 -8.08
N ASP A 31 4.52 0.34 -7.98
CA ASP A 31 3.64 0.86 -9.03
C ASP A 31 4.40 1.12 -10.34
N GLN A 32 5.58 1.73 -10.23
CA GLN A 32 6.46 1.95 -11.37
C GLN A 32 6.92 0.63 -12.00
N LEU A 33 7.31 -0.35 -11.18
CA LEU A 33 7.71 -1.67 -11.67
C LEU A 33 6.57 -2.38 -12.41
N LEU A 34 5.34 -2.27 -11.91
CA LEU A 34 4.18 -2.88 -12.57
C LEU A 34 3.90 -2.25 -13.94
N LYS A 35 4.07 -0.93 -14.06
CA LYS A 35 4.00 -0.23 -15.35
C LYS A 35 5.05 -0.73 -16.33
N GLU A 36 6.27 -0.97 -15.86
CA GLU A 36 7.36 -1.51 -16.68
C GLU A 36 7.12 -2.95 -17.14
N VAL A 37 6.43 -3.76 -16.33
CA VAL A 37 6.07 -5.14 -16.65
C VAL A 37 4.85 -5.23 -17.59
N GLY A 38 4.11 -4.12 -17.78
CA GLY A 38 3.01 -4.03 -18.75
C GLY A 38 1.62 -3.83 -18.13
N PHE A 39 1.52 -3.56 -16.84
CA PHE A 39 0.28 -3.08 -16.22
C PHE A 39 0.16 -1.57 -16.43
N GLU A 40 -0.62 -1.12 -17.42
CA GLU A 40 -0.66 0.27 -17.89
C GLU A 40 -0.89 1.32 -16.77
N GLU A 41 -1.76 1.02 -15.80
CA GLU A 41 -2.00 1.85 -14.61
C GLU A 41 -1.40 1.27 -13.32
N GLY A 42 -0.37 0.43 -13.46
CA GLY A 42 0.39 -0.15 -12.35
C GLY A 42 -0.47 -0.97 -11.39
N LEU A 43 -0.47 -0.57 -10.12
CA LEU A 43 -1.22 -1.26 -9.05
C LEU A 43 -2.73 -1.30 -9.30
N ILE A 44 -3.28 -0.30 -9.99
CA ILE A 44 -4.71 -0.23 -10.29
C ILE A 44 -5.10 -1.37 -11.23
N THR A 45 -4.40 -1.50 -12.36
CA THR A 45 -4.65 -2.58 -13.32
C THR A 45 -4.40 -3.96 -12.70
N LEU A 46 -3.34 -4.12 -11.89
CA LEU A 46 -3.07 -5.37 -11.19
C LEU A 46 -4.23 -5.75 -10.26
N LYS A 47 -4.78 -4.78 -9.52
CA LYS A 47 -5.91 -5.02 -8.62
C LYS A 47 -7.14 -5.51 -9.37
N PHE A 48 -7.46 -4.90 -10.51
CA PHE A 48 -8.59 -5.35 -11.33
C PHE A 48 -8.39 -6.78 -11.84
N ALA A 49 -7.20 -7.08 -12.40
CA ALA A 49 -6.87 -8.43 -12.84
C ALA A 49 -6.98 -9.46 -11.70
N ALA A 50 -6.53 -9.11 -10.49
CA ALA A 50 -6.66 -9.99 -9.33
C ALA A 50 -8.12 -10.22 -8.91
N ILE A 51 -8.98 -9.19 -8.99
CA ILE A 51 -10.41 -9.32 -8.70
C ILE A 51 -11.07 -10.23 -9.73
N GLU A 52 -10.80 -10.02 -11.02
CA GLU A 52 -11.35 -10.85 -12.11
C GLU A 52 -10.97 -12.32 -11.94
N LEU A 53 -9.71 -12.61 -11.59
CA LEU A 53 -9.27 -13.99 -11.31
C LEU A 53 -10.03 -14.62 -10.15
N LEU A 54 -10.23 -13.88 -9.06
CA LEU A 54 -10.99 -14.36 -7.90
C LEU A 54 -12.49 -14.56 -8.21
N GLU A 55 -13.05 -13.77 -9.12
CA GLU A 55 -14.43 -13.91 -9.56
C GLU A 55 -14.60 -15.12 -10.49
N GLN A 56 -13.65 -15.35 -11.42
CA GLN A 56 -13.60 -16.54 -12.26
C GLN A 56 -13.51 -17.83 -11.43
N ASP A 57 -12.62 -17.88 -10.44
CA ASP A 57 -12.49 -19.03 -9.53
C ASP A 57 -13.83 -19.34 -8.80
N ARG A 58 -14.61 -18.31 -8.47
CA ARG A 58 -15.93 -18.49 -7.82
C ARG A 58 -17.01 -18.95 -8.78
N GLU A 59 -17.00 -18.51 -10.03
CA GLU A 59 -17.97 -18.91 -11.05
C GLU A 59 -17.73 -20.35 -11.52
N GLU A 60 -16.48 -20.84 -11.50
CA GLU A 60 -16.13 -22.22 -11.85
C GLU A 60 -16.46 -23.25 -10.76
N GLU A 61 -16.66 -22.83 -9.50
CA GLU A 61 -17.03 -23.70 -8.37
C GLU A 61 -18.56 -23.93 -8.20
N VAL A 62 -19.42 -23.29 -9.00
CA VAL A 62 -20.90 -23.35 -8.94
C VAL A 62 -21.49 -24.17 -10.09
#